data_AF-A0A6J7JXS0-F1
#
_entry.id   AF-A0A6J7JXS0-F1
#
_cell.length_a   1.000
_cell.length_b   1.000
_cell.length_c   1.000
_cell.angle_alpha   90.00
_cell.angle_beta   90.00
_cell.angle_gamma   90.00
#
_symmetry.space_group_name_H-M   'P 1'
#
loop_
_entity.id
_entity.type
_entity.pdbx_description
1 polymer ?
#
loop_
_entity_poly.entity_id
_entity_poly.type
_entity_poly.pdbx_seq_one_letter_code
_entity_poly.pdbx_strand_id
1 'polypeptide(L)'
;MIADVNDRPSDARELAAATRRLRAHVNLIPLNDTPGWPTTGSSPAKVKEFADQLLDLGANVTVRANRGTDIDAACGQLRANHNGPTVTEVPARIERIRRSPGSTD
;
A
#
# COMPACT_ATOMS: atom_id res chain seq x y z
N MET A 1 0.28 7.41 0.72
CA MET A 1 0.04 8.71 0.08
C MET A 1 0.29 9.75 1.14
N ILE A 2 1.32 10.55 0.89
CA ILE A 2 1.92 11.49 1.82
C ILE A 2 1.63 12.87 1.27
N ALA A 3 1.05 13.73 2.11
CA ALA A 3 0.68 15.09 1.74
C ALA A 3 1.89 15.85 1.20
N ASP A 4 1.73 16.50 0.05
CA ASP A 4 2.72 17.36 -0.62
C ASP A 4 4.03 16.67 -1.05
N VAL A 5 4.13 15.35 -0.89
CA VAL A 5 5.32 14.56 -1.26
C VAL A 5 5.06 13.71 -2.50
N ASN A 6 3.94 12.99 -2.54
CA ASN A 6 3.63 12.07 -3.64
C ASN A 6 2.14 12.00 -4.01
N ASP A 7 1.44 13.12 -3.89
CA ASP A 7 0.01 13.25 -4.16
C ASP A 7 -0.35 14.36 -5.15
N ARG A 8 0.62 14.78 -5.98
CA ARG A 8 0.42 15.82 -6.99
C ARG A 8 -0.12 15.21 -8.29
N PRO A 9 -0.81 15.99 -9.13
CA PRO A 9 -1.29 15.50 -10.44
C PRO A 9 -0.18 15.03 -11.40
N SER A 10 1.06 15.50 -11.23
CA SER A 10 2.22 14.95 -11.97
C SER A 10 2.55 13.52 -11.53
N ASP A 11 2.48 13.24 -10.23
CA ASP A 11 2.77 11.92 -9.67
C ASP A 11 1.76 10.89 -10.17
N ALA A 12 0.47 11.26 -10.29
CA ALA A 12 -0.57 10.41 -10.87
C ALA A 12 -0.27 10.06 -12.35
N ARG A 13 0.17 11.04 -13.15
CA ARG A 13 0.52 10.83 -14.57
C ARG A 13 1.70 9.89 -14.74
N GLU A 14 2.76 10.10 -13.98
CA GLU A 14 3.96 9.26 -14.02
C GLU A 14 3.66 7.84 -13.55
N LEU A 15 2.90 7.71 -12.45
CA LEU A 15 2.51 6.42 -11.91
C LEU A 15 1.60 5.64 -12.87
N ALA A 16 0.61 6.29 -13.48
CA ALA A 16 -0.27 5.66 -14.46
C ALA A 16 0.50 5.14 -15.68
N ALA A 17 1.47 5.90 -16.18
CA ALA A 17 2.30 5.49 -17.31
C ALA A 17 3.12 4.22 -16.97
N ALA A 18 3.76 4.19 -15.79
CA ALA A 18 4.54 3.05 -15.34
C ALA A 18 3.67 1.80 -15.12
N THR A 19 2.54 1.95 -14.44
CA THR A 19 1.68 0.83 -14.03
C THR A 19 0.95 0.20 -15.20
N ARG A 20 0.51 1.00 -16.19
CA ARG A 20 -0.13 0.48 -17.42
C ARG A 20 0.83 -0.36 -18.25
N ARG A 21 2.09 0.06 -18.37
CA ARG A 21 3.13 -0.72 -19.06
C ARG A 21 3.36 -2.07 -18.39
N LEU A 22 3.22 -2.14 -17.07
CA LEU A 22 3.38 -3.36 -16.27
C LEU A 22 2.11 -4.18 -16.10
N ARG A 23 0.95 -3.66 -16.55
CA ARG A 23 -0.38 -4.22 -16.23
C ARG A 23 -0.58 -4.43 -14.72
N ALA A 24 -0.02 -3.51 -13.94
CA ALA A 24 -0.03 -3.58 -12.49
C ALA A 24 -1.32 -2.97 -11.90
N HIS A 25 -1.68 -3.43 -10.70
CA HIS A 25 -2.75 -2.85 -9.90
C HIS A 25 -2.15 -1.91 -8.85
N VAL A 26 -2.65 -0.68 -8.79
CA VAL A 26 -2.23 0.33 -7.81
C VAL A 26 -3.08 0.19 -6.56
N ASN A 27 -2.40 0.11 -5.42
CA ASN A 27 -3.06 0.07 -4.13
C ASN A 27 -2.67 1.30 -3.32
N LEU A 28 -3.53 2.32 -3.31
CA LEU A 28 -3.30 3.56 -2.57
C LEU A 28 -3.54 3.32 -1.08
N ILE A 29 -2.50 3.58 -0.29
CA ILE A 29 -2.53 3.49 1.18
C ILE A 29 -2.23 4.89 1.71
N PRO A 30 -3.21 5.63 2.26
CA PRO A 30 -2.96 6.90 2.94
C PRO A 30 -2.00 6.69 4.11
N LEU A 31 -1.03 7.59 4.29
CA LEU A 31 -0.12 7.50 5.43
C LEU A 31 -0.93 7.71 6.73
N ASN A 32 -0.67 6.89 7.75
CA ASN A 32 -1.21 7.12 9.09
C ASN A 32 -0.39 8.18 9.81
N ASP A 33 -1.08 9.08 10.51
CA ASP A 33 -0.40 10.07 11.34
C ASP A 33 0.44 9.37 12.41
N THR A 34 1.72 9.72 12.46
CA THR A 34 2.68 9.14 13.40
C THR A 34 3.27 10.25 14.27
N PRO A 35 3.05 10.24 15.60
CA PRO A 35 3.62 11.24 16.49
C PRO A 35 5.13 11.36 16.33
N GLY A 36 5.63 12.60 16.20
CA GLY A 36 7.06 12.88 16.06
C GLY A 36 7.62 12.76 14.64
N TRP A 37 6.78 12.50 13.62
CA TRP A 37 7.19 12.55 12.22
C TRP A 37 6.63 13.79 11.52
N PRO A 38 7.39 14.45 10.62
CA PRO A 38 6.97 15.70 10.00
C PRO A 38 5.94 15.52 8.87
N THR A 39 5.76 14.30 8.37
CA THR A 39 4.90 14.00 7.23
C THR A 39 3.54 13.48 7.69
N THR A 40 2.48 13.97 7.05
CA THR A 40 1.10 13.58 7.30
C THR A 40 0.51 12.80 6.12
N GLY A 41 -0.58 12.07 6.38
CA GLY A 41 -1.39 11.50 5.32
C GLY A 41 -2.10 12.57 4.50
N SER A 42 -2.17 12.37 3.19
CA SER A 42 -3.06 13.17 2.34
C SER A 42 -4.51 13.03 2.81
N SER A 43 -5.29 14.11 2.71
CA SER A 43 -6.70 14.11 3.14
C SER A 43 -7.54 13.08 2.38
N PRO A 44 -8.65 12.57 2.95
CA PRO A 44 -9.52 11.63 2.25
C PRO A 44 -10.01 12.13 0.89
N ALA A 45 -10.31 13.43 0.79
CA ALA A 45 -10.69 14.07 -0.47
C ALA A 45 -9.54 14.04 -1.50
N LYS A 46 -8.30 14.31 -1.07
CA LYS A 46 -7.13 14.26 -1.94
C LYS A 46 -6.82 12.83 -2.41
N VAL A 47 -6.95 11.85 -1.52
CA VAL A 47 -6.81 10.42 -1.87
C VAL A 47 -7.83 10.01 -2.92
N LYS A 48 -9.09 10.45 -2.76
CA LYS A 48 -10.14 10.21 -3.75
C LYS A 48 -9.80 10.87 -5.08
N GLU A 49 -9.44 12.15 -5.08
CA GLU A 49 -9.06 12.90 -6.29
C GLU A 49 -7.91 12.20 -7.04
N PHE A 50 -6.89 11.75 -6.31
CA PHE A 50 -5.75 11.04 -6.89
C PHE A 50 -6.14 9.67 -7.47
N ALA A 51 -7.03 8.95 -6.78
CA ALA A 51 -7.58 7.69 -7.28
C ALA A 51 -8.40 7.89 -8.56
N ASP A 52 -9.26 8.90 -8.61
CA ASP A 52 -10.06 9.26 -9.78
C ASP A 52 -9.14 9.61 -10.96
N GLN A 53 -8.08 10.40 -10.73
CA GLN A 53 -7.09 10.72 -11.76
C GLN A 53 -6.39 9.47 -12.32
N LEU A 54 -6.02 8.51 -11.47
CA LEU A 54 -5.41 7.26 -11.92
C LEU A 54 -6.39 6.42 -12.76
N LEU A 55 -7.67 6.36 -12.38
CA LEU A 55 -8.71 5.69 -13.16
C LEU A 55 -8.89 6.35 -14.53
N ASP A 56 -8.98 7.68 -14.57
CA ASP A 56 -9.14 8.45 -15.82
C ASP A 56 -7.95 8.26 -16.77
N LEU A 57 -6.74 8.08 -16.21
CA LEU A 57 -5.53 7.77 -16.97
C LEU A 57 -5.42 6.29 -17.39
N GLY A 58 -6.40 5.46 -17.02
CA GLY A 58 -6.50 4.05 -17.40
C GLY A 58 -5.67 3.09 -16.55
N ALA A 59 -5.32 3.48 -15.31
CA ALA A 59 -4.68 2.58 -14.35
C ALA A 59 -5.74 1.87 -13.48
N ASN A 60 -5.49 0.60 -13.17
CA ASN A 60 -6.32 -0.13 -12.20
C ASN A 60 -5.89 0.30 -10.79
N VAL A 61 -6.82 0.81 -9.99
CA VAL A 61 -6.52 1.32 -8.65
C VAL A 61 -7.57 0.93 -7.62
N THR A 62 -7.13 0.69 -6.39
CA THR A 62 -7.97 0.60 -5.20
C THR A 62 -7.42 1.50 -4.10
N VAL A 63 -8.31 2.18 -3.39
CA VAL A 63 -7.96 2.86 -2.14
C VAL A 63 -8.18 1.92 -0.97
N ARG A 64 -7.14 1.65 -0.18
CA ARG A 64 -7.31 1.00 1.12
C ARG A 64 -7.73 2.04 2.13
N ALA A 65 -8.99 1.95 2.54
CA ALA A 65 -9.44 2.63 3.74
C ALA A 65 -8.67 2.08 4.94
N ASN A 66 -8.14 2.98 5.77
CA ASN A 66 -7.65 2.60 7.09
C ASN A 66 -8.87 2.15 7.89
N ARG A 67 -9.06 0.84 8.06
CA ARG A 67 -10.01 0.32 9.04
C ARG A 67 -9.53 0.82 10.41
N GLY A 68 -10.29 1.69 11.06
CA GLY A 68 -10.04 2.07 12.46
C GLY A 68 -9.81 3.54 12.78
N THR A 69 -10.12 4.51 11.91
CA THR A 69 -10.17 5.93 12.34
C THR A 69 -11.35 6.25 13.26
N ASP A 70 -12.33 5.35 13.30
CA ASP A 70 -13.52 5.41 14.16
C ASP A 70 -13.27 4.67 15.50
N ILE A 71 -12.19 3.87 15.59
CA ILE A 71 -11.82 3.02 16.74
C ILE A 71 -10.30 2.76 16.80
N ASP A 72 -9.44 3.78 16.88
CA ASP A 72 -7.99 3.70 17.20
C ASP A 72 -7.22 2.41 16.79
N ALA A 73 -7.46 1.87 15.59
CA ALA A 73 -6.96 0.57 15.16
C ALA A 73 -6.30 0.61 13.77
N ALA A 74 -5.81 1.78 13.38
CA ALA A 74 -5.10 1.93 12.11
C ALA A 74 -3.71 1.26 12.14
N CYS A 75 -3.42 0.54 11.06
CA CYS A 75 -2.24 -0.32 10.91
C CYS A 75 -0.95 0.51 10.76
N GLY A 76 0.01 0.34 11.67
CA GLY A 76 1.28 1.09 11.73
C GLY A 76 2.02 0.99 13.07
N GLN A 77 1.38 0.42 14.10
CA GLN A 77 1.90 0.37 15.47
C GLN A 77 2.77 -0.85 15.81
N LEU A 78 3.35 -1.55 14.83
CA LEU A 78 4.37 -2.57 15.11
C LEU A 78 5.73 -1.91 15.38
N ARG A 79 5.79 -0.92 16.27
CA ARG A 79 6.99 -0.72 17.08
C ARG A 79 6.94 -1.77 18.18
N ALA A 80 7.47 -2.95 17.89
CA ALA A 80 7.87 -3.87 18.95
C ALA A 80 8.91 -3.14 19.81
N ASN A 81 8.48 -2.72 21.00
CA ASN A 81 9.40 -2.58 22.12
C ASN A 81 10.22 -3.89 22.13
N HIS A 82 11.52 -3.80 21.88
CA HIS A 82 12.44 -4.93 21.93
C HIS A 82 12.58 -5.37 23.40
N ASN A 83 11.55 -6.03 23.93
CA ASN A 83 11.59 -6.72 25.22
C ASN A 83 10.63 -7.92 25.26
N GLY A 84 10.28 -8.48 24.11
CA GLY A 84 9.59 -9.78 24.00
C GLY A 84 10.60 -10.91 23.77
N PRO A 85 10.36 -12.13 24.30
CA PRO A 85 11.32 -13.22 24.23
C PRO A 85 11.61 -13.60 22.77
N THR A 86 12.88 -13.91 22.48
CA THR A 86 13.37 -14.32 21.17
C THR A 86 12.56 -15.48 20.61
N VAL A 87 11.88 -15.25 19.48
CA VAL A 87 11.16 -16.30 18.75
C VAL A 87 12.19 -17.14 17.99
N THR A 88 12.58 -18.26 18.58
CA THR A 88 13.30 -19.34 17.88
C THR A 88 12.27 -20.35 17.38
N GLU A 89 11.80 -20.17 16.15
CA GLU A 89 11.26 -21.18 15.22
C GLU A 89 10.19 -20.57 14.28
N VAL A 90 10.39 -20.77 12.97
CA VAL A 90 9.41 -20.42 11.92
C VAL A 90 8.59 -21.68 11.61
N PRO A 91 7.26 -21.67 11.73
CA PRO A 91 6.45 -22.86 11.46
C PRO A 91 6.43 -23.19 9.96
N ALA A 92 6.62 -24.48 9.67
CA ALA A 92 6.68 -25.06 8.34
C ALA A 92 5.34 -24.96 7.59
N ARG A 93 5.10 -23.84 6.88
CA ARG A 93 4.00 -23.75 5.90
C ARG A 93 4.36 -22.95 4.64
N ILE A 94 5.64 -22.92 4.24
CA ILE A 94 6.09 -22.33 2.96
C ILE A 94 6.73 -23.39 2.06
N GLU A 95 6.04 -24.50 1.83
CA GLU A 95 6.51 -25.51 0.87
C GLU A 95 5.38 -26.10 0.01
N ARG A 96 4.62 -25.23 -0.68
CA ARG A 96 3.72 -25.71 -1.75
C ARG A 96 3.49 -24.72 -2.90
N ILE A 97 4.48 -23.89 -3.23
CA ILE A 97 4.45 -23.06 -4.45
C ILE A 97 5.83 -23.08 -5.11
N ARG A 98 6.41 -24.26 -5.37
CA ARG A 98 7.42 -24.45 -6.42
C ARG A 98 7.30 -25.87 -6.97
N ARG A 99 7.11 -25.96 -8.30
CA ARG A 99 7.11 -27.13 -9.21
C ARG A 99 5.73 -27.70 -9.58
N SER A 100 5.24 -27.27 -10.74
CA SER A 100 4.88 -28.21 -11.82
C SER A 100 5.46 -27.68 -13.13
N PRO A 101 6.43 -28.36 -13.77
CA PRO A 101 6.83 -28.10 -15.14
C PRO A 101 5.78 -28.68 -16.10
N GLY A 102 5.71 -28.11 -17.31
CA GLY A 102 4.74 -28.49 -18.34
C GLY A 102 4.88 -29.92 -18.84
N SER A 103 3.82 -30.38 -19.51
CA SER A 103 3.74 -31.62 -20.26
C SER A 103 2.81 -31.40 -21.45
N THR A 104 3.41 -31.22 -22.62
CA THR A 104 2.84 -31.55 -23.93
C THR A 104 2.80 -33.07 -24.11
N ASP A 105 1.61 -33.63 -24.33
CA ASP A 105 1.23 -34.51 -25.45
C ASP A 105 -0.30 -34.69 -25.43
#